data_AF-A0A928S8U7-F1
#
_entry.id   AF-A0A928S8U7-F1
#
_cell.length_a   1.000
_cell.length_b   1.000
_cell.length_c   1.000
_cell.angle_alpha   90.00
_cell.angle_beta   90.00
_cell.angle_gamma   90.00
#
_symmetry.space_group_name_H-M   'P 1'
#
loop_
_entity.id
_entity.type
_entity.pdbx_description
1 polymer ?
#
loop_
_entity_poly.entity_id
_entity_poly.type
_entity_poly.pdbx_seq_one_letter_code
_entity_poly.pdbx_strand_id
1 'polypeptide(L)'
;MKTTDKKGQDLIFLCVISRSPPIQIWCEVYGRGPGPEYSTEKIITNYDVWHTVRIGMDPEINATFYIDGEQVGSYRPNDAEEIKGRAFALRLEVWSPKQDGIEAHFDDVRIGQFK
;
A
#
# COMPACT_ATOMS: atom_id res chain seq x y z
N MET A 1 11.90 -2.63 -13.81
CA MET A 1 12.91 -3.34 -12.99
C MET A 1 12.33 -4.69 -12.60
N LYS A 2 12.84 -5.81 -13.13
CA LYS A 2 12.41 -7.16 -12.74
C LYS A 2 13.18 -7.57 -11.48
N THR A 3 12.55 -7.50 -10.31
CA THR A 3 13.08 -8.13 -9.09
C THR A 3 12.73 -9.61 -9.13
N THR A 4 13.59 -10.39 -9.77
CA THR A 4 13.56 -11.83 -9.68
C THR A 4 14.51 -12.21 -8.57
N ASP A 5 13.98 -12.46 -7.37
CA ASP A 5 14.65 -13.37 -6.45
C ASP A 5 13.66 -14.47 -6.09
N LYS A 6 14.02 -15.72 -6.41
CA LYS A 6 13.19 -16.92 -6.22
C LYS A 6 13.37 -17.49 -4.81
N LYS A 7 13.61 -16.64 -3.82
CA LYS A 7 13.68 -16.98 -2.40
C LYS A 7 12.82 -16.00 -1.60
N GLY A 8 11.53 -16.35 -1.48
CA GLY A 8 10.53 -15.57 -0.74
C GLY A 8 10.06 -14.36 -1.53
N GLN A 9 8.84 -14.40 -2.05
CA GLN A 9 8.22 -13.19 -2.55
C GLN A 9 8.00 -12.24 -1.37
N ASP A 10 8.74 -11.13 -1.37
CA ASP A 10 8.53 -10.04 -0.41
C ASP A 10 7.12 -9.48 -0.61
N LEU A 11 6.33 -9.48 0.46
CA LEU A 11 5.05 -8.79 0.44
C LEU A 11 5.29 -7.29 0.25
N ILE A 12 4.54 -6.72 -0.70
CA ILE A 12 4.54 -5.29 -0.98
C ILE A 12 3.25 -4.74 -0.37
N PHE A 13 3.40 -3.84 0.60
CA PHE A 13 2.31 -3.10 1.20
C PHE A 13 2.26 -1.74 0.53
N LEU A 14 1.12 -1.35 -0.02
CA LEU A 14 1.03 -0.06 -0.69
C LEU A 14 -0.30 0.64 -0.44
N CYS A 15 -0.28 1.97 -0.55
CA CYS A 15 -1.48 2.76 -0.76
C CYS A 15 -1.36 3.48 -2.10
N VAL A 16 -2.46 3.53 -2.84
CA VAL A 16 -2.52 4.03 -4.21
C VAL A 16 -3.63 5.05 -4.37
N ILE A 17 -3.36 6.12 -5.12
CA ILE A 17 -4.37 7.01 -5.68
C ILE A 17 -4.45 6.74 -7.18
N SER A 18 -5.64 6.42 -7.68
CA SER A 18 -5.89 6.18 -9.10
C SER A 18 -6.73 7.27 -9.73
N ARG A 19 -6.28 7.74 -10.89
CA ARG A 19 -6.99 8.68 -11.77
C ARG A 19 -7.94 7.97 -12.76
N SER A 20 -8.38 6.75 -12.45
CA SER A 20 -9.53 6.12 -13.13
C SER A 20 -10.81 6.79 -12.64
N PRO A 21 -11.73 7.27 -13.49
CA PRO A 21 -12.96 7.92 -13.00
C PRO A 21 -13.92 6.93 -12.31
N PRO A 22 -14.42 7.20 -11.09
CA PRO A 22 -14.07 8.32 -10.21
C PRO A 22 -12.72 8.12 -9.52
N ILE A 23 -11.98 9.21 -9.24
CA ILE A 23 -10.66 9.12 -8.59
C ILE A 23 -10.82 8.42 -7.25
N GLN A 24 -9.94 7.46 -7.00
CA GLN A 24 -10.04 6.59 -5.83
C GLN A 24 -8.71 6.48 -5.11
N ILE A 25 -8.77 6.37 -3.78
CA ILE A 25 -7.65 6.00 -2.92
C ILE A 25 -7.98 4.72 -2.16
N TRP A 26 -7.01 3.81 -2.07
CA TRP A 26 -7.11 2.55 -1.31
C TRP A 26 -5.72 1.98 -0.99
N CYS A 27 -5.66 0.91 -0.20
CA CYS A 27 -4.41 0.21 0.09
C CYS A 27 -4.50 -1.28 -0.23
N GLU A 28 -3.37 -1.88 -0.60
CA GLU A 28 -3.26 -3.26 -1.07
C GLU A 28 -2.01 -3.96 -0.56
N VAL A 29 -2.07 -5.29 -0.59
CA VAL A 29 -0.92 -6.16 -0.39
C VAL A 29 -0.73 -7.03 -1.62
N TYR A 30 0.48 -7.00 -2.20
CA TYR A 30 0.87 -7.80 -3.36
C TYR A 30 2.08 -8.68 -3.03
N GLY A 31 2.39 -9.59 -3.95
CA GLY A 31 3.67 -10.29 -3.96
C GLY A 31 3.54 -11.75 -4.36
N ARG A 32 2.43 -12.41 -4.04
CA ARG A 32 2.30 -13.88 -4.10
C ARG A 32 1.39 -14.43 -5.20
N GLY A 33 0.89 -13.58 -6.08
CA GLY A 33 -0.05 -13.98 -7.12
C GLY A 33 -0.22 -12.93 -8.22
N PRO A 34 -1.12 -13.19 -9.20
CA PRO A 34 -1.39 -12.28 -10.31
C PRO A 34 -2.20 -11.03 -9.90
N GLY A 35 -2.70 -10.98 -8.67
CA GLY A 35 -3.49 -9.88 -8.13
C GLY A 35 -3.12 -9.58 -6.67
N PRO A 36 -3.83 -8.61 -6.06
CA PRO A 36 -3.65 -8.31 -4.65
C PRO A 36 -4.08 -9.51 -3.80
N GLU A 37 -3.29 -9.81 -2.77
CA GLU A 37 -3.65 -10.74 -1.71
C GLU A 37 -4.69 -10.11 -0.78
N TYR A 38 -4.65 -8.78 -0.64
CA TYR A 38 -5.59 -8.00 0.15
C TYR A 38 -5.79 -6.62 -0.49
N SER A 39 -7.00 -6.08 -0.38
CA SER A 39 -7.37 -4.74 -0.82
C SER A 39 -8.39 -4.16 0.14
N THR A 40 -8.23 -2.89 0.52
CA THR A 40 -9.24 -2.17 1.32
C THR A 40 -10.42 -1.77 0.45
N GLU A 41 -11.50 -1.30 1.06
CA GLU A 41 -12.51 -0.56 0.31
C GLU A 41 -11.88 0.68 -0.34
N LYS A 42 -12.42 1.04 -1.50
CA LYS A 42 -11.96 2.21 -2.26
C LYS A 42 -12.74 3.44 -1.84
N ILE A 43 -12.02 4.49 -1.47
CA ILE A 43 -12.61 5.78 -1.12
C ILE A 43 -12.58 6.67 -2.35
N ILE A 44 -13.73 7.23 -2.72
CA ILE A 44 -13.82 8.20 -3.82
C ILE A 44 -13.26 9.54 -3.33
N THR A 45 -12.42 10.16 -4.15
CA THR A 45 -11.83 11.48 -3.91
C THR A 45 -11.84 12.34 -5.19
N ASN A 46 -11.21 13.52 -5.14
CA ASN A 46 -11.13 14.49 -6.23
C ASN A 46 -9.67 14.88 -6.53
N TYR A 47 -9.48 15.63 -7.62
CA TYR A 47 -8.19 16.27 -7.91
C TYR A 47 -7.85 17.30 -6.83
N ASP A 48 -6.56 17.59 -6.67
CA ASP A 48 -6.04 18.64 -5.78
C ASP A 48 -6.43 18.48 -4.30
N VAL A 49 -6.69 17.24 -3.88
CA VAL A 49 -6.92 16.86 -2.47
C VAL A 49 -5.67 16.19 -1.92
N TRP A 50 -5.15 16.74 -0.82
CA TRP A 50 -4.11 16.09 -0.03
C TRP A 50 -4.72 15.01 0.87
N HIS A 51 -4.11 13.82 0.86
CA HIS A 51 -4.47 12.73 1.76
C HIS A 51 -3.30 12.37 2.65
N THR A 52 -3.60 12.03 3.91
CA THR A 52 -2.62 11.42 4.81
C THR A 52 -2.78 9.91 4.77
N VAL A 53 -1.72 9.18 4.44
CA VAL A 53 -1.71 7.71 4.45
C VAL A 53 -0.73 7.17 5.47
N ARG A 54 -1.12 6.11 6.17
CA ARG A 54 -0.23 5.41 7.10
C ARG A 54 -0.43 3.90 6.98
N ILE A 55 0.68 3.20 6.78
CA ILE A 55 0.75 1.75 6.92
C ILE A 55 1.45 1.47 8.24
N GLY A 56 0.71 0.96 9.21
CA GLY A 56 1.26 0.43 10.46
C GLY A 56 1.51 -1.06 10.30
N MET A 57 2.60 -1.55 10.87
CA MET A 57 2.86 -2.98 11.03
C MET A 57 3.26 -3.20 12.47
N ASP A 58 2.86 -4.31 13.07
CA ASP A 58 3.33 -4.75 14.38
C ASP A 58 4.42 -5.84 14.25
N PRO A 59 5.10 -6.21 15.36
CA PRO A 59 6.10 -7.29 15.32
C PRO A 59 5.56 -8.66 14.90
N GLU A 60 4.24 -8.86 14.98
CA GLU A 60 3.56 -10.08 14.57
C GLU A 60 3.14 -10.05 13.09
N ILE A 61 3.52 -9.01 12.33
CA ILE A 61 3.19 -8.84 10.91
C ILE A 61 1.67 -8.61 10.68
N ASN A 62 0.98 -8.02 11.65
CA ASN A 62 -0.34 -7.46 11.41
C ASN A 62 -0.19 -6.06 10.82
N ALA A 63 -0.59 -5.90 9.56
CA ALA A 63 -0.64 -4.61 8.90
C ALA A 63 -1.98 -3.92 9.18
N THR A 64 -1.94 -2.62 9.47
CA THR A 64 -3.13 -1.76 9.59
C THR A 64 -2.98 -0.54 8.69
N PHE A 65 -4.01 -0.25 7.91
CA PHE A 65 -4.01 0.82 6.92
C PHE A 65 -4.88 1.96 7.40
N TYR A 66 -4.37 3.19 7.25
CA TYR A 66 -5.10 4.41 7.58
C TYR A 66 -5.08 5.39 6.40
N ILE A 67 -6.23 6.00 6.14
CA ILE A 67 -6.40 7.12 5.20
C ILE A 67 -7.07 8.25 5.98
N ASP A 68 -6.49 9.44 5.94
CA ASP A 68 -6.94 10.65 6.65
C ASP A 68 -7.16 10.45 8.16
N GLY A 69 -6.34 9.58 8.75
CA GLY A 69 -6.37 9.25 10.18
C GLY A 69 -7.38 8.14 10.55
N GLU A 70 -8.27 7.77 9.65
CA GLU A 70 -9.25 6.70 9.85
C GLU A 70 -8.66 5.34 9.45
N GLN A 71 -8.95 4.31 10.24
CA GLN A 71 -8.55 2.94 9.90
C GLN A 71 -9.46 2.41 8.79
N VAL A 72 -8.88 2.09 7.63
CA VAL A 72 -9.62 1.61 6.44
C VAL A 72 -9.46 0.11 6.21
N GLY A 73 -8.56 -0.54 6.94
CA GLY A 73 -8.39 -1.98 6.84
C GLY A 73 -7.26 -2.53 7.70
N SER A 74 -7.21 -3.85 7.78
CA SER A 74 -6.15 -4.60 8.45
C SER A 74 -5.94 -5.94 7.75
N TYR A 75 -4.71 -6.42 7.75
CA TYR A 75 -4.33 -7.66 7.09
C TYR A 75 -3.24 -8.39 7.87
N ARG A 76 -3.42 -9.69 8.05
CA ARG A 76 -2.42 -10.62 8.56
C ARG A 76 -2.17 -11.69 7.50
N PRO A 77 -0.93 -11.88 7.02
CA PRO A 77 -0.59 -13.00 6.16
C PRO A 77 -0.89 -14.34 6.82
N ASN A 78 -1.39 -15.32 6.06
CA ASN A 78 -1.65 -16.66 6.59
C ASN A 78 -0.39 -17.38 7.08
N ASP A 79 0.77 -17.00 6.56
CA ASP A 79 2.10 -17.49 6.89
C ASP A 79 2.92 -16.49 7.73
N ALA A 80 2.25 -15.60 8.49
CA ALA A 80 2.90 -14.54 9.27
C ALA A 80 4.07 -15.04 10.13
N GLU A 81 3.94 -16.23 10.75
CA GLU A 81 5.00 -16.85 11.55
C GLU A 81 6.26 -17.19 10.73
N GLU A 82 6.10 -17.60 9.47
CA GLU A 82 7.21 -18.01 8.59
C GLU A 82 7.95 -16.83 7.95
N ILE A 83 7.29 -15.67 7.90
CA ILE A 83 7.83 -14.44 7.30
C ILE A 83 8.19 -13.37 8.32
N LYS A 84 8.03 -13.66 9.61
CA LYS A 84 8.44 -12.79 10.70
C LYS A 84 9.93 -12.45 10.56
N GLY A 85 10.27 -11.17 10.66
CA GLY A 85 11.64 -10.67 10.53
C GLY A 85 12.20 -10.60 9.09
N ARG A 86 11.41 -10.93 8.06
CA ARG A 86 11.80 -10.69 6.67
C ARG A 86 11.75 -9.20 6.32
N ALA A 87 12.41 -8.86 5.23
CA ALA A 87 12.30 -7.53 4.64
C ALA A 87 10.92 -7.39 3.95
N PHE A 88 10.32 -6.21 4.08
CA PHE A 88 9.08 -5.86 3.40
C PHE A 88 9.25 -4.54 2.66
N ALA A 89 8.52 -4.37 1.57
CA ALA A 89 8.48 -3.12 0.84
C ALA A 89 7.19 -2.37 1.15
N LEU A 90 7.31 -1.12 1.58
CA LEU A 90 6.19 -0.19 1.67
C LEU A 90 6.26 0.77 0.48
N ARG A 91 5.14 0.99 -0.21
CA ARG A 91 5.07 1.87 -1.39
C ARG A 91 3.93 2.86 -1.28
N LEU A 92 4.15 4.02 -1.89
CA LEU A 92 3.11 4.95 -2.29
C LEU A 92 3.07 4.96 -3.80
N GLU A 93 1.88 4.85 -4.37
CA GLU A 93 1.70 4.79 -5.81
C GLU A 93 0.65 5.81 -6.26
N VAL A 94 0.89 6.42 -7.42
CA VAL A 94 -0.14 7.15 -8.15
C VAL A 94 -0.21 6.55 -9.54
N TRP A 95 -1.41 6.12 -9.93
CA TRP A 95 -1.64 5.43 -11.19
C TRP A 95 -2.68 6.16 -12.04
N SER A 96 -2.41 6.30 -13.34
CA SER A 96 -3.34 6.89 -14.31
C SER A 96 -3.40 6.05 -15.57
N PRO A 97 -4.59 5.61 -16.01
CA PRO A 97 -4.76 5.00 -17.33
C PRO A 97 -4.82 6.02 -18.47
N LYS A 98 -4.81 7.33 -18.16
CA LYS A 98 -4.95 8.41 -19.16
C LYS A 98 -3.60 8.80 -19.76
N GLN A 99 -3.59 9.18 -21.04
CA GLN A 99 -2.38 9.46 -21.85
C GLN A 99 -1.93 10.93 -21.84
N ASP A 100 -2.59 11.79 -21.07
CA ASP A 100 -2.33 13.23 -20.98
C ASP A 100 -1.31 13.61 -19.89
N GLY A 101 -0.55 12.63 -19.39
CA GLY A 101 0.38 12.82 -18.27
C GLY A 101 -0.32 12.88 -16.92
N ILE A 102 0.46 12.90 -15.83
CA ILE A 102 -0.05 13.08 -14.48
C ILE A 102 0.98 13.85 -13.66
N GLU A 103 0.51 14.79 -12.85
CA GLU A 103 1.28 15.42 -11.79
C GLU A 103 0.83 14.82 -10.46
N ALA A 104 1.79 14.48 -9.60
CA ALA A 104 1.54 13.89 -8.30
C ALA A 104 2.55 14.48 -7.29
N HIS A 105 2.05 14.84 -6.11
CA HIS A 105 2.87 15.36 -5.03
C HIS A 105 2.88 14.38 -3.87
N PHE A 106 4.05 14.18 -3.27
CA PHE A 106 4.25 13.39 -2.07
C PHE A 106 5.04 14.25 -1.10
N ASP A 107 4.62 14.30 0.16
CA ASP A 107 5.29 15.07 1.22
C ASP A 107 5.19 14.33 2.57
N ASP A 108 5.99 14.75 3.54
CA ASP A 108 6.06 14.23 4.93
C ASP A 108 6.23 12.68 5.01
N VAL A 109 7.11 12.13 4.16
CA VAL A 109 7.41 10.69 4.14
C VAL A 109 8.34 10.34 5.29
N ARG A 110 7.86 9.48 6.19
CA ARG A 110 8.61 9.02 7.38
C ARG A 110 8.54 7.50 7.56
N ILE A 111 9.62 6.94 8.11
CA ILE A 111 9.67 5.56 8.59
C ILE A 111 9.94 5.58 10.10
N GLY A 112 9.19 4.77 10.86
CA GLY A 112 9.33 4.63 12.30
C GLY A 112 9.84 3.25 12.69
N GLN A 113 10.36 3.13 13.91
CA GLN A 113 10.65 1.85 14.53
C GLN A 113 9.41 1.30 15.26
N PHE A 114 9.33 -0.02 15.39
CA PHE A 114 8.39 -0.64 16.32
C PHE A 114 8.70 -0.17 17.75
N LYS A 115 7.65 0.06 18.55
CA LYS A 115 7.79 0.30 20.00
C LYS A 115 7.66 -1.01 20.75
#